data_AF-A0A662PX69-F1
#
_entry.id   AF-A0A662PX69-F1
#
_cell.length_a   1.000
_cell.length_b   1.000
_cell.length_c   1.000
_cell.angle_alpha   90.00
_cell.angle_beta   90.00
_cell.angle_gamma   90.00
#
_symmetry.space_group_name_H-M   'P 1'
#
loop_
_entity.id
_entity.type
_entity.pdbx_description
1 polymer ?
#
loop_
_entity_poly.entity_id
_entity_poly.type
_entity_poly.pdbx_seq_one_letter_code
_entity_poly.pdbx_strand_id
1 'polypeptide(L)' 'MSKVRVAIIGIGNCASALVQGVYYYRDADENDFVPGLMHVRLGPYHISDIEFVAAFDVDKNKVG' A
#
# COMPACT_ATOMS: atom_id res chain seq x y z
N MET A 1 -11.71 12.18 3.25
CA MET A 1 -11.90 11.26 2.12
C MET A 1 -11.96 9.84 2.65
N SER A 2 -12.64 8.91 1.97
CA SER A 2 -12.76 7.52 2.41
C SER A 2 -11.46 6.76 2.16
N LYS A 3 -10.93 6.08 3.19
CA LYS A 3 -9.76 5.19 3.07
C LYS A 3 -10.12 3.89 2.37
N VAL A 4 -9.17 3.34 1.62
CA VAL A 4 -9.22 1.98 1.07
C VAL A 4 -8.61 1.06 2.11
N ARG A 5 -9.48 0.33 2.82
CA ARG A 5 -9.07 -0.60 3.88
C ARG A 5 -8.56 -1.90 3.24
N VAL A 6 -7.26 -2.15 3.35
CA VAL A 6 -6.58 -3.29 2.73
C VAL A 6 -6.19 -4.31 3.78
N ALA A 7 -6.49 -5.58 3.51
CA ALA A 7 -5.97 -6.73 4.26
C ALA A 7 -4.94 -7.47 3.40
N ILE A 8 -3.84 -7.91 3.99
CA ILE A 8 -2.79 -8.67 3.30
C ILE A 8 -2.80 -10.12 3.79
N ILE A 9 -2.81 -11.08 2.86
CA ILE A 9 -2.72 -12.51 3.15
C ILE A 9 -1.39 -13.01 2.57
N GLY A 10 -0.46 -13.38 3.44
CA GLY A 10 0.93 -13.68 3.11
C GLY A 10 1.82 -12.44 3.18
N ILE A 11 2.59 -12.34 4.26
CA ILE A 11 3.51 -11.23 4.54
C ILE A 11 4.91 -11.59 4.03
N GLY A 12 5.05 -11.63 2.70
CA GLY A 12 6.31 -11.87 2.01
C GLY A 12 6.94 -10.62 1.41
N ASN A 13 7.88 -10.81 0.48
CA ASN A 13 8.55 -9.70 -0.22
C ASN A 13 7.56 -8.81 -0.99
N CYS A 14 6.51 -9.38 -1.59
CA CYS A 14 5.48 -8.59 -2.28
C CYS A 14 4.72 -7.66 -1.31
N ALA A 15 4.35 -8.17 -0.14
CA ALA A 15 3.71 -7.36 0.91
C ALA A 15 4.66 -6.25 1.38
N SER A 16 5.93 -6.58 1.60
CA SER A 16 6.96 -5.61 1.98
C SER A 16 7.14 -4.49 0.95
N ALA A 17 7.27 -4.84 -0.34
CA ALA A 17 7.39 -3.87 -1.42
C ALA A 17 6.15 -2.98 -1.55
N LEU A 18 4.95 -3.56 -1.42
CA LEU A 18 3.70 -2.81 -1.44
C LEU A 18 3.60 -1.81 -0.28
N VAL A 19 3.81 -2.28 0.95
CA VAL A 19 3.74 -1.44 2.15
C VAL A 19 4.76 -0.30 2.05
N GLN A 20 6.01 -0.62 1.74
CA GLN A 20 7.06 0.39 1.58
C GLN A 20 6.73 1.37 0.46
N GLY A 21 6.25 0.90 -0.69
CA GLY A 21 5.86 1.74 -1.81
C GLY A 21 4.74 2.73 -1.44
N VAL A 22 3.71 2.26 -0.72
CA VAL A 22 2.64 3.13 -0.21
C VAL A 22 3.19 4.22 0.70
N TYR A 23 4.07 3.89 1.65
CA TYR A 23 4.67 4.89 2.53
C TYR A 23 5.65 5.82 1.82
N TYR A 24 6.40 5.31 0.85
CA TYR A 24 7.38 6.09 0.09
C TYR A 24 6.71 7.15 -0.79
N TYR A 25 5.61 6.80 -1.46
CA TYR A 25 4.88 7.69 -2.37
C TYR A 25 3.65 8.36 -1.72
N ARG A 26 3.50 8.28 -0.39
CA ARG A 26 2.31 8.83 0.30
C ARG A 26 2.13 10.34 0.12
N ASP A 27 3.23 11.05 -0.14
CA ASP A 27 3.30 12.50 -0.29
C ASP A 27 3.58 12.93 -1.75
N ALA A 28 3.48 12.00 -2.72
CA ALA A 28 3.65 12.31 -4.13
C ALA A 28 2.58 13.29 -4.63
N ASP A 29 2.93 14.20 -5.54
CA ASP A 29 1.93 15.04 -6.19
C ASP A 29 1.09 14.19 -7.14
N GLU A 30 -0.20 14.49 -7.28
CA GLU A 30 -1.09 13.71 -8.13
C GLU A 30 -0.71 13.75 -9.62
N ASN A 31 0.09 14.74 -10.03
CA ASN A 31 0.62 14.90 -11.38
C ASN A 31 2.04 14.36 -11.55
N ASP A 32 2.66 13.81 -10.50
CA ASP A 32 3.99 13.23 -10.59
C ASP A 32 4.00 11.96 -11.45
N PHE A 33 5.09 11.78 -12.21
CA PHE A 33 5.39 10.50 -12.84
C PHE A 33 6.06 9.58 -11.82
N VAL A 34 5.36 8.52 -11.41
CA VAL A 34 5.91 7.47 -10.56
C VAL A 34 6.15 6.20 -11.38
N PRO A 35 7.40 5.72 -11.52
CA PRO A 35 7.69 4.49 -12.25
C PRO A 35 6.89 3.29 -11.73
N GLY A 36 6.14 2.64 -12.63
CA GLY A 36 5.33 1.47 -12.31
C GLY A 36 3.89 1.78 -11.85
N LEU A 37 3.51 3.05 -11.70
CA LEU A 37 2.13 3.46 -11.46
C LEU A 37 1.56 4.16 -12.70
N MET A 38 0.33 3.82 -13.06
CA MET A 38 -0.39 4.55 -14.12
C MET A 38 -0.82 5.95 -13.65
N HIS A 39 -1.24 6.06 -12.38
CA HIS A 39 -1.68 7.30 -11.76
C HIS A 39 -1.32 7.31 -10.27
N VAL A 40 -0.87 8.46 -9.74
CA VAL A 40 -0.72 8.69 -8.30
C VAL A 40 -2.11 8.79 -7.63
N ARG A 41 -3.08 9.40 -8.32
CA ARG A 41 -4.49 9.39 -7.92
C ARG A 41 -5.32 8.60 -8.93
N LEU A 42 -5.97 7.54 -8.47
CA LEU A 42 -6.92 6.76 -9.27
C LEU A 42 -8.35 7.07 -8.84
N GLY A 43 -9.08 7.84 -9.66
CA GLY A 43 -10.40 8.33 -9.30
C GLY A 43 -10.32 9.22 -8.04
N PRO A 44 -11.10 8.95 -6.97
CA PRO A 44 -11.01 9.74 -5.74
C PRO A 44 -9.84 9.33 -4.83
N TYR A 45 -9.09 8.26 -5.14
CA TYR A 45 -8.13 7.65 -4.21
C TYR A 45 -6.69 8.02 -4.53
N HIS A 46 -6.01 8.62 -3.57
CA HIS A 46 -4.56 8.83 -3.60
C HIS A 46 -3.81 7.59 -3.08
N ILE A 47 -2.51 7.43 -3.37
CA ILE A 47 -1.68 6.37 -2.79
C ILE A 47 -1.80 6.34 -1.25
N SER A 48 -1.82 7.51 -0.61
CA SER A 48 -1.96 7.66 0.84
C SER A 48 -3.35 7.34 1.39
N ASP A 49 -4.32 7.01 0.53
CA ASP A 49 -5.62 6.51 0.95
C ASP A 49 -5.65 5.00 1.18
N ILE A 50 -4.58 4.28 0.84
CA ILE A 50 -4.41 2.88 1.23
C ILE A 50 -4.13 2.80 2.74
N GLU A 51 -4.99 2.09 3.46
CA GLU A 51 -4.87 1.84 4.90
C GLU A 51 -4.79 0.34 5.14
N PHE A 52 -3.64 -0.15 5.61
CA PHE A 52 -3.47 -1.55 5.96
C PHE A 52 -4.13 -1.83 7.32
N VAL A 53 -5.21 -2.61 7.32
CA VAL A 53 -6.05 -2.83 8.52
C VAL A 53 -5.96 -4.25 9.07
N ALA A 54 -5.41 -5.19 8.30
CA ALA A 54 -5.23 -6.58 8.72
C ALA A 54 -4.09 -7.24 7.95
N ALA A 55 -3.45 -8.21 8.60
CA ALA A 55 -2.39 -9.03 8.03
C ALA A 55 -2.54 -10.47 8.53
N PHE A 56 -2.30 -11.44 7.65
CA PHE A 56 -2.34 -12.87 7.98
C PHE A 56 -1.09 -13.56 7.43
N ASP A 57 -0.44 -14.38 8.25
CA ASP A 57 0.69 -15.23 7.86
C ASP A 57 0.69 -16.53 8.70
N VAL A 58 1.52 -17.49 8.32
CA VAL A 58 1.72 -18.77 9.02
C VAL A 58 3.14 -18.90 9.60
N ASP A 59 4.07 -18.04 9.19
CA ASP A 59 5.44 -18.04 9.69
C ASP A 59 5.48 -17.49 11.12
N LYS A 60 6.01 -18.30 12.04
CA LYS A 60 6.17 -17.96 13.46
C LYS A 60 6.95 -16.65 13.71
N ASN A 61 7.78 -16.22 12.75
CA ASN A 61 8.54 -14.98 12.88
C ASN A 61 7.74 -13.74 12.47
N LYS A 62 6.51 -13.92 11.97
CA LYS A 62 5.63 -12.85 11.48
C LYS A 62 4.30 -12.79 12.21
N VAL A 63 3.85 -13.92 12.77
CA VAL A 63 2.64 -13.99 13.57
C VAL A 63 2.91 -13.47 14.99
N GLY A 64 2.25 -12.37 15.36
CA GLY A 64 2.36 -11.67 16.64
C GLY A 64 2.06 -10.19 16.48
#